data_AF-B7IDC5-F1
#
_entry.id   AF-B7IDC5-F1
#
_cell.length_a   1.000
_cell.length_b   1.000
_cell.length_c   1.000
_cell.angle_alpha   90.00
_cell.angle_beta   90.00
_cell.angle_gamma   90.00
#
_symmetry.space_group_name_H-M   'P 1'
#
loop_
_entity.id
_entity.type
_entity.pdbx_description
1 polymer ?
#
loop_
_entity_poly.entity_id
_entity_poly.type
_entity_poly.pdbx_seq_one_letter_code
_entity_poly.pdbx_strand_id
1 'polypeptide(L)'
;MFILKKKKKDKLNFSIAFVKNFENLKTIIKSIKKQKIDEVFFIIDRNIEKDHLKTIKKIIKANFKNYSILSKNFQKFSKNVAKVERLNVFELRRLQNKKKILYSQQSILSWKIPQMFPFYTIAFEDNTLYFCASIPLTKDSSGFLLRKKMVSDFIFNITLDLKILDELF
;
A
#
# COMPACT_ATOMS: atom_id res chain seq x y z
N MET A 1 14.89 21.39 -28.36
CA MET A 1 14.43 21.17 -26.98
C MET A 1 14.30 19.67 -26.75
N PHE A 2 15.31 19.03 -26.16
CA PHE A 2 15.25 17.58 -25.90
C PHE A 2 14.35 17.34 -24.69
N ILE A 3 13.13 16.83 -24.92
CA ILE A 3 12.30 16.30 -23.85
C ILE A 3 13.01 15.04 -23.33
N LEU A 4 13.73 15.17 -22.22
CA LEU A 4 14.24 14.03 -21.47
C LEU A 4 13.04 13.15 -21.11
N LYS A 5 12.82 12.06 -21.87
CA LYS A 5 11.85 11.02 -21.52
C LYS A 5 12.22 10.53 -20.13
N LYS A 6 11.38 10.87 -19.16
CA LYS A 6 11.55 10.45 -17.77
C LYS A 6 11.64 8.92 -17.76
N LYS A 7 12.81 8.36 -17.40
CA LYS A 7 12.97 6.90 -17.32
C LYS A 7 11.85 6.32 -16.46
N LYS A 8 11.08 5.39 -17.03
CA LYS A 8 10.05 4.67 -16.27
C LYS A 8 10.75 3.96 -15.12
N LYS A 9 10.13 4.03 -13.94
CA LYS A 9 10.69 3.39 -12.75
C LYS A 9 10.28 1.93 -12.76
N ASP A 10 11.27 1.06 -12.72
CA ASP A 10 11.09 -0.39 -12.86
C ASP A 10 10.81 -1.09 -11.54
N LYS A 11 11.15 -0.45 -10.42
CA LYS A 11 10.91 -0.95 -9.07
C LYS A 11 10.29 0.13 -8.20
N LEU A 12 9.35 -0.24 -7.33
CA LEU A 12 8.77 0.64 -6.33
C LEU A 12 9.03 0.06 -4.94
N ASN A 13 9.80 0.76 -4.12
CA ASN A 13 10.00 0.38 -2.73
C ASN A 13 8.84 0.92 -1.90
N PHE A 14 8.06 0.02 -1.32
CA PHE A 14 6.80 0.31 -0.64
C PHE A 14 6.85 -0.22 0.79
N SER A 15 6.44 0.59 1.76
CA SER A 15 6.31 0.15 3.15
C SER A 15 4.85 0.20 3.60
N ILE A 16 4.37 -0.85 4.25
CA ILE A 16 3.12 -0.85 4.99
C ILE A 16 3.46 -0.78 6.47
N ALA A 17 2.95 0.22 7.19
CA ALA A 17 3.19 0.40 8.60
C ALA A 17 1.87 0.39 9.37
N PHE A 18 1.75 -0.49 10.36
CA PHE A 18 0.65 -0.45 11.32
C PHE A 18 1.11 0.25 12.60
N VAL A 19 0.35 1.25 13.03
CA VAL A 19 0.60 2.05 14.24
C VAL A 19 -0.55 1.80 15.20
N LYS A 20 -0.28 1.00 16.22
CA LYS A 20 -1.15 0.76 17.38
C LYS A 20 -0.87 1.75 18.49
N ASN A 21 0.42 1.98 18.77
CA ASN A 21 0.84 2.84 19.87
C ASN A 21 1.43 4.14 19.33
N PHE A 22 0.84 5.27 19.70
CA PHE A 22 1.28 6.59 19.25
C PHE A 22 2.75 6.87 19.59
N GLU A 23 3.19 6.46 20.78
CA GLU A 23 4.56 6.65 21.28
C GLU A 23 5.60 6.01 20.36
N ASN A 24 5.27 4.87 19.74
CA ASN A 24 6.15 4.15 18.85
C ASN A 24 6.25 4.76 17.44
N LEU A 25 5.43 5.77 17.11
CA LEU A 25 5.43 6.40 15.79
C LEU A 25 6.82 6.93 15.40
N LYS A 26 7.52 7.60 16.34
CA LYS A 26 8.85 8.16 16.06
C LYS A 26 9.84 7.07 15.65
N THR A 27 9.81 5.94 16.35
CA THR A 27 10.66 4.78 16.07
C THR A 27 10.30 4.15 14.72
N ILE A 28 9.01 4.00 14.42
CA ILE A 28 8.52 3.49 13.13
C ILE A 28 9.02 4.37 11.99
N ILE A 29 8.86 5.69 12.10
CA ILE A 29 9.31 6.65 11.08
C ILE A 29 10.82 6.59 10.90
N LYS A 30 11.59 6.55 11.98
CA LYS A 30 13.05 6.43 11.92
C LYS A 30 13.48 5.15 11.20
N SER A 31 12.79 4.04 11.46
CA SER A 31 13.05 2.76 10.78
C SER A 31 12.78 2.85 9.27
N ILE A 32 11.64 3.40 8.87
CA ILE A 32 11.28 3.56 7.45
C ILE A 32 12.25 4.50 6.72
N LYS A 33 12.64 5.62 7.36
CA LYS A 33 13.56 6.61 6.77
C LYS A 33 14.97 6.08 6.54
N LYS A 34 15.43 5.08 7.30
CA LYS A 34 16.72 4.43 7.06
C LYS A 34 16.74 3.63 5.76
N GLN A 35 15.58 3.39 5.17
CA GLN A 35 15.42 2.63 3.94
C GLN A 35 15.09 3.57 2.78
N LYS A 36 15.46 3.17 1.56
CA LYS A 36 15.16 3.93 0.34
C LYS A 36 13.72 3.64 -0.13
N ILE A 37 12.74 4.14 0.62
CA ILE A 37 11.30 3.93 0.38
C ILE A 37 10.72 5.05 -0.48
N ASP A 38 9.89 4.67 -1.45
CA ASP A 38 9.24 5.57 -2.40
C ASP A 38 7.83 5.97 -1.97
N GLU A 39 7.17 5.08 -1.25
CA GLU A 39 5.76 5.16 -0.89
C GLU A 39 5.51 4.43 0.43
N VAL A 40 4.72 5.04 1.32
CA VAL A 40 4.41 4.46 2.63
C VAL A 40 2.91 4.44 2.86
N PHE A 41 2.35 3.29 3.22
CA PHE A 41 0.95 3.12 3.58
C PHE A 41 0.82 2.88 5.08
N PHE A 42 0.33 3.89 5.79
CA PHE A 42 0.08 3.82 7.22
C PHE A 42 -1.33 3.30 7.48
N ILE A 43 -1.43 2.30 8.35
CA ILE A 43 -2.68 1.83 8.95
C ILE A 43 -2.61 2.22 10.43
N ILE A 44 -3.53 3.06 10.86
CA ILE A 44 -3.58 3.59 12.21
C ILE A 44 -4.70 2.85 12.95
N ASP A 45 -4.39 2.29 14.10
CA ASP A 45 -5.33 1.52 14.91
C ASP A 45 -6.61 2.32 15.23
N ARG A 46 -7.73 1.60 15.30
CA ARG A 46 -9.06 2.18 15.47
C ARG A 46 -9.26 2.82 16.86
N ASN A 47 -8.45 2.44 17.85
CA ASN A 47 -8.53 2.91 19.23
C ASN A 47 -7.65 4.13 19.50
N ILE A 48 -6.85 4.58 18.51
CA ILE A 48 -6.07 5.81 18.67
C ILE A 48 -7.00 7.02 18.79
N GLU A 49 -6.78 7.81 19.84
CA GLU A 49 -7.53 9.02 20.14
C GLU A 49 -7.46 10.06 19.01
N LYS A 50 -8.50 10.89 18.91
CA LYS A 50 -8.63 11.89 17.83
C LYS A 50 -7.47 12.90 17.82
N ASP A 51 -6.99 13.32 18.99
CA ASP A 51 -5.92 14.31 19.07
C ASP A 51 -4.55 13.70 18.73
N HIS A 52 -4.28 12.48 19.18
CA HIS A 52 -3.15 11.69 18.70
C HIS A 52 -3.21 11.50 17.18
N LEU A 53 -4.37 11.18 16.61
CA LEU A 53 -4.53 11.04 15.16
C LEU A 53 -4.20 12.33 14.39
N LYS A 54 -4.58 13.51 14.89
CA LYS A 54 -4.20 14.80 14.28
C LYS A 54 -2.68 14.97 14.27
N THR A 55 -2.02 14.65 15.37
CA THR A 55 -0.56 14.73 15.50
C THR A 55 0.14 13.72 14.60
N ILE A 56 -0.31 12.47 14.56
CA ILE A 56 0.18 11.42 13.65
C ILE A 56 0.16 11.91 12.20
N LYS A 57 -0.96 12.47 11.74
CA LYS A 57 -1.10 13.00 10.37
C LYS A 57 -0.09 14.10 10.06
N LYS A 58 0.09 15.06 10.99
CA LYS A 58 1.08 16.14 10.84
C LYS A 58 2.50 15.58 10.73
N ILE A 59 2.86 14.65 11.60
CA ILE A 59 4.17 14.01 11.60
C ILE A 59 4.40 13.23 10.30
N ILE A 60 3.46 12.37 9.88
CA ILE A 60 3.59 11.61 8.62
C ILE A 60 3.76 12.57 7.43
N LYS A 61 2.95 13.63 7.34
CA LYS A 61 3.03 14.63 6.26
C LYS A 61 4.39 15.31 6.20
N ALA A 62 5.00 15.62 7.35
CA ALA A 62 6.31 16.26 7.42
C ALA A 62 7.47 15.31 7.04
N ASN A 63 7.26 13.99 7.14
CA ASN A 63 8.32 13.00 6.99
C ASN A 63 8.31 12.26 5.65
N PHE A 64 7.17 12.20 4.95
CA PHE A 64 7.03 11.43 3.71
C PHE A 64 6.35 12.24 2.60
N LYS A 65 6.92 12.18 1.39
CA LYS A 65 6.38 12.86 0.21
C LYS A 65 5.16 12.14 -0.37
N ASN A 66 5.26 10.83 -0.54
CA ASN A 66 4.14 10.00 -0.98
C ASN A 66 3.74 9.09 0.18
N TYR A 67 2.53 9.29 0.70
CA TYR A 67 2.01 8.50 1.78
C TYR A 67 0.50 8.33 1.66
N SER A 68 0.03 7.19 2.14
CA SER A 68 -1.37 6.87 2.37
C SER A 68 -1.62 6.65 3.85
N ILE A 69 -2.81 6.98 4.34
CA ILE A 69 -3.24 6.78 5.73
C ILE A 69 -4.62 6.15 5.69
N LEU A 70 -4.77 5.04 6.40
CA LEU A 70 -6.03 4.43 6.75
C LEU A 70 -6.21 4.50 8.27
N SER A 71 -7.30 5.10 8.72
CA SER A 71 -7.76 5.04 10.12
C SER A 71 -9.28 4.92 10.17
N LYS A 72 -9.85 4.71 11.36
CA LYS A 72 -11.29 4.47 11.57
C LYS A 72 -12.20 5.38 10.74
N ASN A 73 -11.92 6.69 10.75
CA ASN A 73 -12.75 7.72 10.09
C ASN A 73 -11.97 8.58 9.10
N PHE A 74 -10.80 8.13 8.65
CA PHE A 74 -9.98 8.92 7.75
C PHE A 74 -9.25 8.02 6.77
N GLN A 75 -9.41 8.33 5.49
CA GLN A 75 -8.68 7.70 4.40
C GLN A 75 -8.02 8.80 3.59
N LYS A 76 -6.72 8.62 3.35
CA LYS A 76 -5.96 9.42 2.41
C LYS A 76 -5.12 8.46 1.59
N PHE A 77 -5.21 8.58 0.27
CA PHE A 77 -4.37 7.81 -0.64
C PHE A 77 -3.39 8.75 -1.31
N SER A 78 -2.16 8.28 -1.46
CA SER A 78 -1.19 8.97 -2.30
C SER A 78 -1.57 8.84 -3.76
N LYS A 79 -0.86 9.58 -4.62
CA LYS A 79 -1.02 9.43 -6.06
C LYS A 79 -0.74 8.02 -6.57
N ASN A 80 0.01 7.17 -5.86
CA ASN A 80 0.37 5.84 -6.35
C ASN A 80 -0.63 4.76 -5.91
N VAL A 81 -1.57 5.11 -5.02
CA VAL A 81 -2.57 4.19 -4.49
C VAL A 81 -3.96 4.62 -4.98
N ALA A 82 -4.75 3.67 -5.48
CA ALA A 82 -6.12 3.90 -5.91
C ALA A 82 -7.10 3.04 -5.10
N LYS A 83 -8.16 3.65 -4.57
CA LYS A 83 -9.25 2.91 -3.92
C LYS A 83 -10.12 2.25 -4.98
N VAL A 84 -10.46 0.98 -4.78
CA VAL A 84 -11.35 0.20 -5.64
C VAL A 84 -12.40 -0.47 -4.78
N GLU A 85 -13.67 -0.26 -5.14
CA GLU A 85 -14.84 -0.75 -4.38
C GLU A 85 -15.56 -1.90 -5.07
N ARG A 86 -15.33 -2.09 -6.38
CA ARG A 86 -15.94 -3.15 -7.19
C ARG A 86 -15.05 -3.57 -8.35
N LEU A 87 -15.31 -4.75 -8.92
CA LEU A 87 -14.68 -5.17 -10.17
C LEU A 87 -15.28 -4.36 -11.34
N ASN A 88 -14.45 -3.52 -11.95
CA ASN A 88 -14.75 -2.83 -13.20
C ASN A 88 -13.54 -2.94 -14.13
N VAL A 89 -13.67 -3.71 -15.21
CA VAL A 89 -12.57 -4.01 -16.14
C VAL A 89 -11.98 -2.75 -16.77
N PHE A 90 -12.82 -1.80 -17.20
CA PHE A 90 -12.34 -0.57 -17.83
C PHE A 90 -11.54 0.31 -16.86
N GLU A 91 -12.03 0.41 -15.62
CA GLU A 91 -11.31 1.13 -14.57
C GLU A 91 -9.98 0.46 -14.24
N LEU A 92 -9.98 -0.86 -14.07
CA LEU A 92 -8.79 -1.64 -13.77
C LEU A 92 -7.74 -1.51 -14.89
N ARG A 93 -8.11 -1.63 -16.17
CA ARG A 93 -7.18 -1.41 -17.29
C ARG A 93 -6.58 0.01 -17.27
N ARG A 94 -7.39 1.02 -16.98
CA ARG A 94 -6.91 2.41 -16.86
C ARG A 94 -5.91 2.58 -15.70
N LEU A 95 -6.14 1.91 -14.57
CA LEU A 95 -5.26 1.95 -13.40
C LEU A 95 -3.97 1.15 -13.61
N GLN A 96 -4.03 0.06 -14.37
CA GLN A 96 -2.89 -0.79 -14.74
C GLN A 96 -1.86 0.00 -15.55
N ASN A 97 -2.32 0.74 -16.56
CA ASN A 97 -1.47 1.63 -17.36
C ASN A 97 -0.76 2.71 -16.52
N LYS A 98 -1.32 3.04 -15.36
CA LYS A 98 -0.76 4.01 -14.41
C LYS A 98 0.05 3.34 -13.28
N LYS A 99 0.22 2.01 -13.33
CA LYS A 99 0.95 1.19 -12.36
C LYS A 99 0.57 1.49 -10.91
N LYS A 100 -0.73 1.59 -10.64
CA LYS A 100 -1.24 1.88 -9.29
C LYS A 100 -1.17 0.64 -8.40
N ILE A 101 -0.88 0.85 -7.13
CA ILE A 101 -1.24 -0.10 -6.07
C ILE A 101 -2.73 0.11 -5.80
N LEU A 102 -3.49 -0.97 -5.68
CA LEU A 102 -4.91 -0.88 -5.39
C LEU A 102 -5.16 -1.06 -3.89
N TYR A 103 -6.12 -0.32 -3.36
CA TYR A 103 -6.63 -0.53 -2.02
C TYR A 103 -8.12 -0.87 -2.08
N SER A 104 -8.56 -1.88 -1.34
CA SER A 104 -9.96 -2.17 -1.11
C SER A 104 -10.25 -2.37 0.37
N GLN A 105 -11.51 -2.16 0.76
CA GLN A 105 -11.97 -2.54 2.10
C GLN A 105 -12.30 -4.03 2.21
N GLN A 106 -12.43 -4.73 1.08
CA GLN A 106 -12.79 -6.14 1.03
C GLN A 106 -11.56 -6.98 0.65
N SER A 107 -11.21 -7.96 1.49
CA SER A 107 -10.10 -8.87 1.24
C SER A 107 -10.34 -9.72 -0.01
N ILE A 108 -11.57 -10.21 -0.20
CA ILE A 108 -11.96 -11.00 -1.37
C ILE A 108 -11.74 -10.23 -2.67
N LEU A 109 -12.12 -8.94 -2.71
CA LEU A 109 -11.91 -8.11 -3.89
C LEU A 109 -10.41 -7.89 -4.16
N SER A 110 -9.65 -7.60 -3.10
CA SER A 110 -8.19 -7.46 -3.20
C SER A 110 -7.50 -8.74 -3.64
N TRP A 111 -8.05 -9.90 -3.29
CA TRP A 111 -7.55 -11.20 -3.75
C TRP A 111 -7.94 -11.51 -5.19
N LYS A 112 -9.18 -11.22 -5.62
CA LYS A 112 -9.68 -11.51 -6.98
C LYS A 112 -8.99 -10.69 -8.07
N ILE A 113 -8.79 -9.39 -7.85
CA ILE A 113 -8.19 -8.49 -8.85
C ILE A 113 -6.83 -9.00 -9.37
N PRO A 114 -5.85 -9.35 -8.52
CA PRO A 114 -4.55 -9.82 -8.98
C PRO A 114 -4.59 -11.17 -9.73
N GLN A 115 -5.68 -11.94 -9.61
CA GLN A 115 -5.88 -13.18 -10.39
C GLN A 115 -6.18 -12.88 -11.86
N MET A 116 -6.74 -11.71 -12.14
CA MET A 116 -7.22 -11.32 -13.47
C MET A 116 -6.35 -10.23 -14.11
N PHE A 117 -5.70 -9.40 -13.30
CA PHE A 117 -4.93 -8.24 -13.74
C PHE A 117 -3.63 -8.15 -12.94
N PRO A 118 -2.50 -7.72 -13.54
CA PRO A 118 -1.22 -7.62 -12.85
C PRO A 118 -1.20 -6.40 -11.92
N PHE A 119 -1.69 -6.59 -10.69
CA PHE A 119 -1.71 -5.57 -9.65
C PHE A 119 -1.08 -6.08 -8.35
N TYR A 120 -0.59 -5.11 -7.57
CA TYR A 120 -0.45 -5.26 -6.13
C TYR A 120 -1.67 -4.63 -5.46
N THR A 121 -2.28 -5.34 -4.52
CA THR A 121 -3.50 -4.89 -3.84
C THR A 121 -3.33 -4.97 -2.33
N ILE A 122 -3.97 -4.04 -1.62
CA ILE A 122 -4.00 -3.95 -0.16
C ILE A 122 -5.46 -3.99 0.28
N ALA A 123 -5.77 -4.87 1.22
CA ALA A 123 -7.01 -4.80 1.98
C ALA A 123 -6.73 -4.74 3.48
N PHE A 124 -7.61 -4.04 4.18
CA PHE A 124 -7.63 -4.04 5.63
C PHE A 124 -9.06 -4.28 6.11
N GLU A 125 -9.31 -5.51 6.55
CA GLU A 125 -10.63 -6.02 6.92
C GLU A 125 -10.50 -6.73 8.27
N ASP A 126 -11.41 -6.44 9.21
CA ASP A 126 -11.43 -7.05 10.55
C ASP A 126 -10.08 -7.10 11.26
N ASN A 127 -9.39 -5.95 11.26
CA ASN A 127 -8.07 -5.79 11.86
C ASN A 127 -6.99 -6.73 11.27
N THR A 128 -7.21 -7.20 10.05
CA THR A 128 -6.29 -8.07 9.30
C THR A 128 -5.87 -7.35 8.03
N LEU A 129 -4.54 -7.27 7.84
CA LEU A 129 -3.93 -6.79 6.61
C LEU A 129 -3.83 -7.95 5.63
N TYR A 130 -4.29 -7.68 4.40
CA TYR A 130 -4.10 -8.52 3.25
C TYR A 130 -3.30 -7.72 2.23
N PHE A 131 -2.15 -8.24 1.83
CA PHE A 131 -1.39 -7.71 0.71
C PHE A 131 -1.29 -8.82 -0.33
N CYS A 132 -1.89 -8.59 -1.50
CA CYS A 132 -2.01 -9.60 -2.55
C CYS A 132 -1.26 -9.13 -3.80
N ALA A 133 -0.80 -10.10 -4.59
CA ALA A 133 -0.18 -9.88 -5.89
C ALA A 133 -0.63 -10.97 -6.85
N SER A 134 -0.38 -10.78 -8.15
CA SER A 134 -0.70 -11.79 -9.15
C SER A 134 0.03 -13.11 -8.85
N ILE A 135 -0.61 -14.26 -9.12
CA ILE A 135 -0.06 -15.59 -8.79
C ILE A 135 1.39 -15.81 -9.26
N PRO A 136 1.85 -15.33 -10.43
CA PRO A 136 3.25 -15.46 -10.81
C PRO A 136 4.24 -14.84 -9.82
N LEU A 137 3.77 -13.95 -8.93
CA LEU A 137 4.56 -13.27 -7.90
C LEU A 137 4.38 -13.86 -6.49
N THR A 138 3.31 -14.61 -6.23
CA THR A 138 3.09 -15.27 -4.94
C THR A 138 3.69 -16.66 -5.04
N LYS A 139 4.80 -16.90 -4.34
CA LYS A 139 5.55 -18.17 -4.39
C LYS A 139 4.67 -19.39 -4.07
N ASP A 140 3.60 -19.17 -3.32
CA ASP A 140 2.47 -20.06 -3.14
C ASP A 140 1.30 -19.64 -4.02
N SER A 141 0.58 -20.59 -4.62
CA SER A 141 -0.61 -20.31 -5.46
C SER A 141 -1.81 -19.72 -4.70
N SER A 142 -1.60 -19.25 -3.46
CA SER A 142 -2.61 -18.64 -2.60
C SER A 142 -3.05 -17.27 -3.08
N GLY A 143 -2.22 -16.56 -3.86
CA GLY A 143 -2.48 -15.19 -4.28
C GLY A 143 -2.28 -14.14 -3.17
N PHE A 144 -1.73 -14.51 -2.01
CA PHE A 144 -1.40 -13.60 -0.91
C PHE A 144 0.13 -13.47 -0.73
N LEU A 145 0.64 -12.24 -0.68
CA LEU A 145 2.02 -11.96 -0.24
C LEU A 145 2.13 -11.79 1.28
N LEU A 146 1.07 -11.28 1.91
CA LEU A 146 0.98 -11.15 3.36
C LEU A 146 -0.48 -11.22 3.81
N ARG A 147 -0.77 -12.13 4.74
CA ARG A 147 -2.00 -12.11 5.54
C ARG A 147 -1.61 -12.01 7.01
N LYS A 148 -1.91 -10.90 7.67
CA LYS A 148 -1.46 -10.66 9.05
C LYS A 148 -2.53 -9.98 9.89
N LYS A 149 -2.84 -10.55 11.05
CA LYS A 149 -3.67 -9.89 12.07
C LYS A 149 -2.84 -8.81 12.76
N MET A 150 -3.39 -7.60 12.85
CA MET A 150 -2.70 -6.43 13.42
C MET A 150 -2.84 -6.40 14.95
N VAL A 151 -1.95 -7.09 15.65
CA VAL A 151 -1.96 -7.19 17.12
C VAL A 151 -1.00 -6.22 17.81
N SER A 152 0.05 -5.80 17.11
CA SER A 152 1.13 -4.92 17.59
C SER A 152 1.61 -4.04 16.46
N ASP A 153 2.35 -2.97 16.78
CA ASP A 153 3.04 -2.16 15.79
C ASP A 153 3.83 -3.04 14.81
N PHE A 154 3.83 -2.65 13.54
CA PHE A 154 4.36 -3.50 12.48
C PHE A 154 4.84 -2.67 11.29
N ILE A 155 5.92 -3.12 10.65
CA ILE A 155 6.43 -2.56 9.40
C ILE A 155 6.70 -3.71 8.45
N PHE A 156 6.12 -3.65 7.26
CA PHE A 156 6.39 -4.56 6.15
C PHE A 156 6.98 -3.77 4.99
N ASN A 157 8.20 -4.10 4.60
CA ASN A 157 8.88 -3.45 3.49
C ASN A 157 8.87 -4.40 2.30
N ILE A 158 8.47 -3.88 1.14
CA ILE A 158 8.32 -4.64 -0.08
C ILE A 158 8.99 -3.86 -1.22
N THR A 159 9.74 -4.56 -2.06
CA THR A 159 10.17 -4.04 -3.36
C THR A 159 9.27 -4.63 -4.43
N LEU A 160 8.41 -3.80 -5.01
CA LEU A 160 7.52 -4.19 -6.09
C LEU A 160 8.29 -4.11 -7.41
N ASP A 161 8.37 -5.24 -8.10
CA ASP A 161 8.88 -5.25 -9.47
C ASP A 161 7.74 -4.85 -10.41
N LEU A 162 7.92 -3.71 -11.09
CA LEU A 162 6.96 -3.15 -12.03
C LEU A 162 7.23 -3.58 -13.48
N LYS A 163 8.36 -4.25 -13.75
CA LYS A 163 8.64 -4.86 -15.06
C LYS A 163 7.90 -6.17 -15.24
N ILE A 164 7.81 -6.99 -14.19
CA ILE A 164 7.05 -8.24 -14.25
C ILE A 164 5.58 -7.95 -14.64
N LEU A 165 5.03 -6.80 -14.24
CA LEU A 165 3.69 -6.37 -14.65
C LEU A 165 3.59 -6.04 -16.15
N ASP A 166 4.68 -5.63 -16.78
CA ASP A 166 4.78 -5.33 -18.21
C ASP A 166 5.14 -6.58 -19.04
N GLU A 167 5.81 -7.59 -18.46
CA GLU A 167 6.22 -8.83 -19.15
C GLU A 167 5.16 -9.93 -19.10
N LEU A 168 4.24 -9.87 -18.15
CA LEU A 168 3.16 -10.86 -18.04
C LEU A 168 2.14 -10.79 -19.20
N PHE A 169 2.19 -9.77 -20.07
CA PHE A 169 1.30 -9.54 -21.22
C PHE A 169 1.94 -8.61 -22.27
#